data_AF-A0AAD6H9N8-F1
#
_entry.id   AF-A0AAD6H9N8-F1
#
_cell.length_a   1.000
_cell.length_b   1.000
_cell.length_c   1.000
_cell.angle_alpha   90.00
_cell.angle_beta   90.00
_cell.angle_gamma   90.00
#
_symmetry.space_group_name_H-M   'P 1'
#
loop_
_entity.id
_entity.type
_entity.pdbx_description
1 polymer ?
#
loop_
_entity_poly.entity_id
_entity_poly.type
_entity_poly.pdbx_seq_one_letter_code
_entity_poly.pdbx_strand_id
1 'polypeptide(L)'
;MRSILGYPANAMDHRGDSLRIAEAELRIPRTPASIPRPWNSDDLESPSRSILSLLTIISISMMNATWTESISQILGWAYFFLWSLSFYPQVLHNHRRRSTDGFSIDFTLLNLLGLSAYTISNACFLFSPVVRAQYAQRHPQSPEPTVQWNDFVYALHGALICCWICSHFLCVRFWNFDSKLQRPSTLALVVFWGCLGMVPLAILCVLVLASWEWIDVVYVVGMIKVFLTAVKYTPQAVMNYQRQSTAGFSIVAILLDLSGAILSLMQLVLDSAMQGDWSGAVGNITKLLLGNITVLFDVIFIFQHFALYQERFAENQPGSSERDPLLDSRIEA
;
A
#
# COMPACT_ATOMS: atom_id res chain seq x y z
N MET A 1 -48.51 -44.04 -29.07
CA MET A 1 -49.32 -45.09 -28.40
C MET A 1 -49.31 -44.77 -26.90
N ARG A 2 -50.46 -44.28 -26.36
CA ARG A 2 -50.87 -44.07 -24.94
C ARG A 2 -49.91 -43.26 -24.02
N SER A 3 -50.20 -42.03 -23.56
CA SER A 3 -51.26 -41.57 -22.61
C SER A 3 -51.12 -42.25 -21.22
N ILE A 4 -51.25 -41.64 -20.03
CA ILE A 4 -51.97 -40.43 -19.61
C ILE A 4 -51.78 -40.24 -18.06
N LEU A 5 -51.81 -38.98 -17.58
CA LEU A 5 -52.30 -38.42 -16.27
C LEU A 5 -51.72 -38.91 -14.91
N GLY A 6 -51.70 -38.09 -13.84
CA GLY A 6 -52.46 -36.84 -13.64
C GLY A 6 -52.08 -35.99 -12.42
N TYR A 7 -52.60 -34.77 -12.46
CA TYR A 7 -52.84 -33.83 -11.35
C TYR A 7 -54.31 -33.93 -10.94
N PRO A 8 -54.69 -33.59 -9.70
CA PRO A 8 -56.06 -33.21 -9.39
C PRO A 8 -56.19 -31.72 -9.02
N ALA A 9 -57.29 -31.13 -9.49
CA ALA A 9 -57.79 -29.80 -9.17
C ALA A 9 -59.10 -29.88 -8.37
N ASN A 10 -59.25 -28.92 -7.46
CA ASN A 10 -60.43 -28.32 -6.83
C ASN A 10 -61.83 -28.94 -7.01
N ALA A 11 -62.51 -29.09 -5.87
CA ALA A 11 -63.97 -29.03 -5.76
C ALA A 11 -64.35 -28.22 -4.51
N MET A 12 -65.05 -27.11 -4.67
CA MET A 12 -66.04 -26.64 -3.70
C MET A 12 -67.18 -25.95 -4.43
N ASP A 13 -68.34 -26.59 -4.25
CA ASP A 13 -69.68 -26.22 -4.64
C ASP A 13 -70.25 -25.16 -3.67
N HIS A 14 -71.16 -24.34 -4.16
CA HIS A 14 -72.43 -23.98 -3.50
C HIS A 14 -73.05 -22.76 -4.20
N ARG A 15 -74.07 -23.05 -5.01
CA ARG A 15 -75.05 -22.10 -5.50
C ARG A 15 -76.43 -22.56 -4.99
N GLY A 16 -77.15 -21.66 -4.34
CA GLY A 16 -78.58 -21.84 -4.01
C GLY A 16 -78.87 -21.81 -2.52
N ASP A 17 -79.34 -20.67 -2.02
CA ASP A 17 -80.67 -20.63 -1.40
C ASP A 17 -81.07 -19.18 -1.11
N SER A 18 -81.96 -18.72 -1.96
CA SER A 18 -82.70 -17.47 -1.83
C SER A 18 -83.94 -17.73 -0.96
N LEU A 19 -84.34 -16.71 -0.19
CA LEU A 19 -85.71 -16.44 0.26
C LEU A 19 -86.27 -17.33 1.41
N ARG A 20 -86.04 -16.88 2.65
CA ARG A 20 -87.10 -16.84 3.66
C ARG A 20 -87.12 -15.48 4.36
N ILE A 21 -88.19 -14.74 4.09
CA ILE A 21 -88.64 -13.51 4.73
C ILE A 21 -89.34 -13.89 6.05
N ALA A 22 -89.04 -13.19 7.15
CA ALA A 22 -90.02 -12.50 8.02
C ALA A 22 -89.45 -12.18 9.42
N GLU A 23 -89.28 -10.87 9.64
CA GLU A 23 -89.58 -10.09 10.87
C GLU A 23 -89.08 -10.56 12.25
N ALA A 24 -88.19 -9.76 12.87
CA ALA A 24 -88.51 -8.97 14.07
C ALA A 24 -87.28 -8.20 14.61
N GLU A 25 -87.57 -7.02 15.16
CA GLU A 25 -86.78 -6.19 16.06
C GLU A 25 -85.73 -5.20 15.50
N LEU A 26 -86.25 -3.99 15.31
CA LEU A 26 -85.56 -2.71 15.29
C LEU A 26 -84.85 -2.44 16.64
N ARG A 27 -83.52 -2.61 16.71
CA ARG A 27 -82.68 -2.04 17.79
C ARG A 27 -81.56 -1.20 17.18
N ILE A 28 -81.70 0.11 17.31
CA ILE A 28 -80.68 1.12 16.99
C ILE A 28 -79.60 1.06 18.08
N PRO A 29 -78.32 0.75 17.79
CA PRO A 29 -77.25 0.92 18.76
C PRO A 29 -76.89 2.41 18.83
N ARG A 30 -77.15 3.06 19.96
CA ARG A 30 -76.59 4.38 20.27
C ARG A 30 -75.12 4.22 20.62
N THR A 31 -74.22 4.47 19.67
CA THR A 31 -72.82 4.76 19.96
C THR A 31 -72.71 6.21 20.44
N PRO A 32 -72.06 6.51 21.59
CA PRO A 32 -71.79 7.89 21.95
C PRO A 32 -70.71 8.42 21.01
N ALA A 33 -71.02 9.53 20.33
CA ALA A 33 -70.06 10.29 19.55
C ALA A 33 -68.92 10.74 20.47
N SER A 34 -67.74 10.12 20.35
CA SER A 34 -66.52 10.65 20.91
C SER A 34 -66.16 11.92 20.14
N ILE A 35 -66.32 13.07 20.79
CA ILE A 35 -65.88 14.38 20.29
C ILE A 35 -64.39 14.26 19.93
N PRO A 36 -63.96 14.57 18.69
CA PRO A 36 -62.54 14.64 18.36
C PRO A 36 -61.88 15.65 19.30
N ARG A 37 -60.75 15.28 19.91
CA ARG A 37 -59.95 16.25 20.68
C ARG A 37 -59.63 17.45 19.76
N PRO A 38 -59.65 18.70 20.28
CA PRO A 38 -59.22 19.84 19.49
C PRO A 38 -57.77 19.60 19.05
N TRP A 39 -57.50 19.85 17.76
CA TRP A 39 -56.16 19.77 17.17
C TRP A 39 -55.18 20.56 18.04
N ASN A 40 -54.22 19.86 18.63
CA ASN A 40 -53.16 20.52 19.38
C ASN A 40 -52.13 21.04 18.38
N SER A 41 -51.74 22.31 18.45
CA SER A 41 -50.73 22.89 17.56
C SER A 41 -49.37 22.17 17.65
N ASP A 42 -49.16 21.39 18.72
CA ASP A 42 -47.98 20.56 18.94
C ASP A 42 -47.89 19.36 17.96
N ASP A 43 -49.00 18.90 17.39
CA ASP A 43 -49.02 17.77 16.44
C ASP A 43 -48.46 18.15 15.05
N LEU A 44 -48.36 19.46 14.77
CA LEU A 44 -47.77 20.02 13.54
C LEU A 44 -46.25 20.24 13.65
N GLU A 45 -45.63 20.05 14.82
CA GLU A 45 -44.18 20.22 15.00
C GLU A 45 -43.35 18.98 14.59
N SER A 46 -43.99 17.87 14.23
CA SER A 46 -43.31 16.57 14.06
C SER A 46 -42.58 16.32 12.71
N PRO A 47 -42.98 16.89 11.55
CA PRO A 47 -42.27 16.65 10.29
C PRO A 47 -40.99 17.48 10.17
N SER A 48 -41.02 18.75 10.60
CA SER A 48 -39.89 19.68 10.47
C SER A 48 -38.71 19.28 11.35
N ARG A 49 -38.95 18.82 12.58
CA ARG A 49 -37.91 18.30 13.49
C ARG A 49 -37.27 17.01 12.96
N SER A 50 -38.06 16.11 12.37
CA SER A 50 -37.58 14.86 11.76
C SER A 50 -36.71 15.13 10.52
N ILE A 51 -37.14 16.06 9.66
CA ILE A 51 -36.37 16.51 8.50
C ILE A 51 -35.07 17.21 8.95
N LEU A 52 -35.12 18.08 9.96
CA LEU A 52 -33.94 18.73 10.52
C LEU A 52 -32.97 17.71 11.15
N SER A 53 -33.47 16.68 11.85
CA SER A 53 -32.60 15.62 12.38
C SER A 53 -31.95 14.79 11.27
N LEU A 54 -32.70 14.46 10.21
CA LEU A 54 -32.15 13.75 9.05
C LEU A 54 -31.11 14.60 8.32
N LEU A 55 -31.40 15.88 8.09
CA LEU A 55 -30.44 16.82 7.50
C LEU A 55 -29.20 16.98 8.39
N THR A 56 -29.36 17.02 9.70
CA THR A 56 -28.24 17.10 10.65
C THR A 56 -27.39 15.82 10.63
N ILE A 57 -28.03 14.65 10.61
CA ILE A 57 -27.34 13.36 10.50
C ILE A 57 -26.60 13.25 9.16
N ILE A 58 -27.25 13.67 8.06
CA ILE A 58 -26.62 13.72 6.73
C ILE A 58 -25.45 14.69 6.73
N SER A 59 -25.60 15.91 7.27
CA SER A 59 -24.52 16.89 7.36
C SER A 59 -23.35 16.39 8.22
N ILE A 60 -23.61 15.77 9.37
CA ILE A 60 -22.57 15.17 10.23
C ILE A 60 -21.88 14.00 9.50
N SER A 61 -22.65 13.13 8.83
CA SER A 61 -22.12 12.02 8.05
C SER A 61 -21.26 12.50 6.88
N MET A 62 -21.71 13.55 6.18
CA MET A 62 -20.98 14.16 5.07
C MET A 62 -19.72 14.87 5.56
N MET A 63 -19.78 15.59 6.67
CA MET A 63 -18.59 16.17 7.32
C MET A 63 -17.60 15.09 7.73
N ASN A 64 -18.06 14.01 8.38
CA ASN A 64 -17.18 12.91 8.78
C ASN A 64 -16.52 12.23 7.55
N ALA A 65 -17.26 12.07 6.45
CA ALA A 65 -16.73 11.55 5.19
C ALA A 65 -15.65 12.48 4.59
N THR A 66 -15.89 13.79 4.51
CA THR A 66 -14.91 14.76 3.96
C THR A 66 -13.67 14.91 4.84
N TRP A 67 -13.83 14.87 6.17
CA TRP A 67 -12.70 14.87 7.10
C TRP A 67 -11.84 13.62 6.96
N THR A 68 -12.46 12.44 6.83
CA THR A 68 -11.74 11.17 6.72
C THR A 68 -11.02 11.04 5.38
N GLU A 69 -11.64 11.51 4.29
CA GLU A 69 -11.01 11.60 2.97
C GLU A 69 -9.80 12.55 2.99
N SER A 70 -9.93 13.70 3.67
CA SER A 70 -8.82 14.65 3.84
C SER A 70 -7.65 14.01 4.59
N ILE A 71 -7.93 13.24 5.65
CA ILE A 71 -6.91 12.50 6.41
C ILE A 71 -6.24 11.46 5.50
N SER A 72 -7.01 10.70 4.73
CA SER A 72 -6.47 9.72 3.78
C SER A 72 -5.52 10.39 2.77
N GLN A 73 -5.91 11.53 2.21
CA GLN A 73 -5.06 12.30 1.30
C GLN A 73 -3.77 12.81 1.98
N ILE A 74 -3.87 13.31 3.22
CA ILE A 74 -2.70 13.77 3.99
C ILE A 74 -1.74 12.61 4.26
N LEU A 75 -2.26 11.44 4.67
CA LEU A 75 -1.46 10.22 4.86
C LEU A 75 -0.79 9.83 3.54
N GLY A 76 -1.52 9.92 2.42
CA GLY A 76 -1.05 9.67 1.07
C GLY A 76 0.17 10.49 0.67
N TRP A 77 0.04 11.81 0.80
CA TRP A 77 1.14 12.73 0.51
C TRP A 77 2.30 12.55 1.50
N ALA A 78 2.01 12.36 2.79
CA ALA A 78 3.03 12.19 3.81
C ALA A 78 3.91 10.95 3.55
N TYR A 79 3.32 9.78 3.27
CA TYR A 79 4.15 8.61 2.97
C TYR A 79 4.90 8.78 1.65
N PHE A 80 4.29 9.41 0.64
CA PHE A 80 4.94 9.66 -0.64
C PHE A 80 6.22 10.49 -0.46
N PHE A 81 6.14 11.56 0.35
CA PHE A 81 7.30 12.40 0.64
C PHE A 81 8.35 11.66 1.48
N LEU A 82 7.94 10.88 2.48
CA LEU A 82 8.87 10.11 3.32
C LEU A 82 9.63 9.05 2.52
N TRP A 83 8.93 8.27 1.69
CA TRP A 83 9.57 7.30 0.80
C TRP A 83 10.45 7.96 -0.26
N SER A 84 10.05 9.13 -0.79
CA SER A 84 10.92 9.87 -1.71
C SER A 84 12.18 10.38 -1.00
N LEU A 85 12.03 10.89 0.22
CA LEU A 85 13.15 11.41 1.00
C LEU A 85 14.10 10.30 1.48
N SER A 86 13.62 9.07 1.68
CA SER A 86 14.43 7.94 2.16
C SER A 86 15.59 7.58 1.22
N PHE A 87 15.54 7.97 -0.06
CA PHE A 87 16.64 7.75 -1.01
C PHE A 87 17.88 8.61 -0.75
N TYR A 88 17.73 9.79 -0.15
CA TYR A 88 18.80 10.78 -0.02
C TYR A 88 19.80 10.52 1.12
N PRO A 89 19.38 10.06 2.33
CA PRO A 89 20.31 9.90 3.43
C PRO A 89 21.49 8.99 3.10
N GLN A 90 21.31 7.93 2.30
CA GLN A 90 22.43 7.07 1.91
C GLN A 90 23.40 7.78 0.96
N VAL A 91 22.90 8.60 0.02
CA VAL A 91 23.74 9.43 -0.87
C VAL A 91 24.61 10.36 -0.04
N LEU A 92 23.97 11.11 0.86
CA LEU A 92 24.63 12.07 1.75
C LEU A 92 25.65 11.38 2.66
N HIS A 93 25.30 10.20 3.19
CA HIS A 93 26.18 9.42 4.06
C HIS A 93 27.45 8.94 3.32
N ASN A 94 27.29 8.45 2.09
CA ASN A 94 28.41 8.04 1.24
C ASN A 94 29.35 9.22 0.95
N HIS A 95 28.81 10.40 0.61
CA HIS A 95 29.60 11.60 0.37
C HIS A 95 30.33 12.10 1.62
N ARG A 96 29.65 12.14 2.77
CA ARG A 96 30.23 12.59 4.04
C ARG A 96 31.40 11.73 4.48
N ARG A 97 31.29 10.41 4.33
CA ARG A 97 32.37 9.48 4.69
C ARG A 97 33.40 9.28 3.58
N ARG A 98 33.16 9.82 2.38
CA ARG A 98 33.93 9.51 1.17
C ARG A 98 34.08 7.99 0.96
N SER A 99 33.06 7.21 1.33
CA SER A 99 33.16 5.74 1.27
C SER A 99 31.80 5.05 1.19
N THR A 100 31.72 4.00 0.36
CA THR A 100 30.59 3.07 0.24
C THR A 100 30.72 1.84 1.15
N ASP A 101 31.79 1.74 1.94
CA ASP A 101 32.02 0.59 2.81
C ASP A 101 30.93 0.49 3.89
N GLY A 102 30.17 -0.60 3.90
CA GLY A 102 29.06 -0.80 4.83
C GLY A 102 27.68 -0.76 4.18
N PHE A 103 27.64 -0.35 2.90
CA PHE A 103 26.45 -0.41 2.08
C PHE A 103 26.62 -1.44 0.96
N SER A 104 25.58 -2.25 0.74
CA SER A 104 25.62 -3.40 -0.16
C SER A 104 25.39 -2.97 -1.61
N ILE A 105 26.32 -3.37 -2.48
CA ILE A 105 26.14 -3.23 -3.94
C ILE A 105 24.93 -4.03 -4.44
N ASP A 106 24.66 -5.20 -3.84
CA ASP A 106 23.51 -6.05 -4.20
C ASP A 106 22.19 -5.34 -3.92
N PHE A 107 22.08 -4.71 -2.74
CA PHE A 107 20.90 -3.92 -2.38
C PHE A 107 20.64 -2.84 -3.42
N THR A 108 21.68 -2.09 -3.79
CA THR A 108 21.56 -0.97 -4.72
C THR A 108 21.19 -1.44 -6.13
N LEU A 109 21.88 -2.47 -6.63
CA LEU A 109 21.68 -3.01 -7.97
C LEU A 109 20.25 -3.56 -8.15
N LEU A 110 19.78 -4.35 -7.19
CA LEU A 110 18.42 -4.90 -7.23
C LEU A 110 17.35 -3.82 -7.04
N ASN A 111 17.62 -2.81 -6.20
CA ASN A 111 16.70 -1.69 -6.05
C ASN A 111 16.60 -0.83 -7.33
N LEU A 112 17.71 -0.62 -8.04
CA LEU A 112 17.72 0.08 -9.32
C LEU A 112 16.91 -0.68 -10.37
N LEU A 113 17.10 -1.99 -10.50
CA LEU A 113 16.32 -2.81 -11.42
C LEU A 113 14.81 -2.73 -11.09
N GLY A 114 14.46 -2.90 -9.82
CA GLY A 114 13.08 -2.84 -9.38
C GLY A 114 12.42 -1.48 -9.64
N LEU A 115 13.08 -0.37 -9.31
CA LEU A 115 12.55 0.98 -9.54
C LEU A 115 12.46 1.33 -11.02
N SER A 116 13.41 0.85 -11.84
CA SER A 116 13.35 1.01 -13.29
C SER A 116 12.16 0.25 -13.89
N ALA A 117 11.97 -1.01 -13.48
CA ALA A 117 10.82 -1.81 -13.89
C ALA A 117 9.50 -1.16 -13.46
N TYR A 118 9.43 -0.66 -12.23
CA TYR A 118 8.23 0.04 -11.73
C TYR A 118 7.94 1.33 -12.52
N THR A 119 8.98 2.09 -12.85
CA THR A 119 8.87 3.29 -13.70
C THR A 119 8.30 2.95 -15.07
N ILE A 120 8.81 1.91 -15.71
CA ILE A 120 8.34 1.45 -17.02
C ILE A 120 6.87 0.99 -16.94
N SER A 121 6.53 0.18 -15.92
CA SER A 121 5.16 -0.32 -15.74
C SER A 121 4.18 0.85 -15.54
N ASN A 122 4.50 1.80 -14.66
CA ASN A 122 3.66 2.99 -14.43
C ASN A 122 3.55 3.86 -15.68
N ALA A 123 4.64 4.05 -16.44
CA ALA A 123 4.60 4.78 -17.71
C ALA A 123 3.67 4.10 -18.72
N CYS A 124 3.70 2.77 -18.81
CA CYS A 124 2.80 2.02 -19.69
C CYS A 124 1.33 2.21 -19.29
N PHE A 125 1.00 2.13 -18.00
CA PHE A 125 -0.37 2.35 -17.54
C PHE A 125 -0.86 3.80 -17.73
N LEU A 126 0.03 4.79 -17.60
CA LEU A 126 -0.34 6.20 -17.77
C LEU A 126 -0.46 6.62 -19.23
N PHE A 127 0.51 6.23 -20.07
CA PHE A 127 0.68 6.82 -21.40
C PHE A 127 0.29 5.91 -22.56
N SER A 128 0.33 4.58 -22.39
CA SER A 128 0.09 3.67 -23.53
C SER A 128 -1.41 3.49 -23.80
N PRO A 129 -1.93 3.91 -24.97
CA PRO A 129 -3.33 3.72 -25.30
C PRO A 129 -3.72 2.24 -25.38
N VAL A 130 -2.78 1.38 -25.83
CA VAL A 130 -2.99 -0.07 -25.97
C VAL A 130 -3.20 -0.70 -24.60
N VAL A 131 -2.31 -0.42 -23.65
CA VAL A 131 -2.39 -1.00 -22.30
C VAL A 131 -3.62 -0.50 -21.57
N ARG A 132 -3.98 0.78 -21.71
CA ARG A 132 -5.20 1.35 -21.13
C ARG A 132 -6.47 0.75 -21.71
N ALA A 133 -6.52 0.55 -23.03
CA ALA A 133 -7.66 -0.11 -23.67
C ALA A 133 -7.82 -1.57 -23.19
N GLN A 134 -6.72 -2.31 -23.09
CA GLN A 134 -6.73 -3.69 -22.58
C GLN A 134 -7.11 -3.74 -21.09
N TYR A 135 -6.65 -2.78 -20.29
CA TYR A 135 -7.05 -2.65 -18.89
C TYR A 135 -8.57 -2.42 -18.76
N ALA A 136 -9.12 -1.49 -19.54
CA ALA A 136 -10.54 -1.16 -19.53
C ALA A 136 -11.43 -2.35 -19.93
N GLN A 137 -10.97 -3.17 -20.88
CA GLN A 137 -11.67 -4.40 -21.29
C GLN A 137 -11.72 -5.44 -20.16
N ARG A 138 -10.64 -5.54 -19.37
CA ARG A 138 -10.52 -6.51 -18.26
C ARG A 138 -11.22 -6.05 -16.98
N HIS A 139 -11.39 -4.74 -16.80
CA HIS A 139 -12.02 -4.16 -15.62
C HIS A 139 -13.21 -3.26 -15.98
N PRO A 140 -14.35 -3.81 -16.45
CA PRO A 140 -15.49 -3.01 -16.90
C PRO A 140 -16.10 -2.10 -15.82
N GLN A 141 -15.94 -2.46 -14.54
CA GLN A 141 -16.44 -1.66 -13.41
C GLN A 141 -15.53 -0.47 -13.06
N SER A 142 -14.24 -0.57 -13.38
CA SER A 142 -13.22 0.46 -13.11
C SER A 142 -12.26 0.52 -14.30
N PRO A 143 -12.67 1.15 -15.42
CA PRO A 143 -11.94 1.05 -16.68
C PRO A 143 -10.64 1.87 -16.73
N GLU A 144 -10.43 2.77 -15.76
CA GLU A 144 -9.21 3.56 -15.66
C GLU A 144 -8.19 2.88 -14.73
N PRO A 145 -6.92 2.74 -15.15
CA PRO A 145 -5.87 2.22 -14.28
C PRO A 145 -5.74 3.04 -12.99
N THR A 146 -5.48 2.35 -11.88
CA THR A 146 -5.32 2.99 -10.56
C THR A 146 -4.02 3.77 -10.40
N VAL A 147 -3.05 3.58 -11.32
CA VAL A 147 -1.74 4.24 -11.30
C VAL A 147 -1.88 5.75 -11.45
N GLN A 148 -1.28 6.50 -10.53
CA GLN A 148 -1.33 7.96 -10.50
C GLN A 148 0.01 8.59 -10.94
N TRP A 149 0.00 9.89 -11.22
CA TRP A 149 1.19 10.63 -11.64
C TRP A 149 2.31 10.61 -10.59
N ASN A 150 1.94 10.73 -9.31
CA ASN A 150 2.87 10.66 -8.20
C ASN A 150 3.58 9.29 -8.13
N ASP A 151 2.90 8.17 -8.44
CA ASP A 151 3.53 6.84 -8.45
C ASP A 151 4.63 6.74 -9.51
N PHE A 152 4.38 7.32 -10.69
CA PHE A 152 5.37 7.39 -11.76
C PHE A 152 6.56 8.27 -11.38
N VAL A 153 6.31 9.48 -10.86
CA VAL A 153 7.36 10.40 -10.44
C VAL A 153 8.20 9.80 -9.31
N TYR A 154 7.58 9.18 -8.32
CA TYR A 154 8.28 8.47 -7.24
C TYR A 154 9.20 7.38 -7.78
N ALA A 155 8.70 6.53 -8.68
CA ALA A 155 9.47 5.44 -9.25
C ALA A 155 10.67 5.96 -10.06
N LEU A 156 10.43 6.94 -10.94
CA LEU A 156 11.46 7.54 -11.78
C LEU A 156 12.53 8.24 -10.93
N HIS A 157 12.10 9.03 -9.96
CA HIS A 157 12.98 9.72 -9.04
C HIS A 157 13.88 8.76 -8.26
N GLY A 158 13.28 7.72 -7.69
CA GLY A 158 14.02 6.67 -6.98
C GLY A 158 14.99 5.94 -7.89
N ALA A 159 14.60 5.62 -9.14
CA ALA A 159 15.48 4.98 -10.11
C ALA A 159 16.70 5.85 -10.44
N LEU A 160 16.51 7.16 -10.63
CA LEU A 160 17.60 8.11 -10.89
C LEU A 160 18.57 8.21 -9.70
N ILE A 161 18.06 8.30 -8.47
CA ILE A 161 18.92 8.29 -7.27
C ILE A 161 19.62 6.95 -7.12
N CYS A 162 18.95 5.82 -7.36
CA CYS A 162 19.60 4.51 -7.28
C CYS A 162 20.69 4.35 -8.35
N CYS A 163 20.49 4.91 -9.55
CA CYS A 163 21.51 4.98 -10.59
C CYS A 163 22.71 5.80 -10.13
N TRP A 164 22.45 6.96 -9.52
CA TRP A 164 23.48 7.79 -8.89
C TRP A 164 24.26 7.01 -7.82
N ILE A 165 23.58 6.32 -6.91
CA ILE A 165 24.24 5.52 -5.88
C ILE A 165 25.03 4.35 -6.50
N CYS A 166 24.50 3.67 -7.52
CA CYS A 166 25.24 2.66 -8.28
C CYS A 166 26.55 3.23 -8.85
N SER A 167 26.54 4.48 -9.33
CA SER A 167 27.76 5.14 -9.82
C SER A 167 28.82 5.31 -8.73
N HIS A 168 28.44 5.42 -7.44
CA HIS A 168 29.40 5.46 -6.34
C HIS A 168 30.24 4.17 -6.27
N PHE A 169 29.64 3.01 -6.59
CA PHE A 169 30.32 1.72 -6.60
C PHE A 169 31.08 1.45 -7.90
N LEU A 170 30.53 1.86 -9.04
CA LEU A 170 31.15 1.58 -10.35
C LEU A 170 32.26 2.58 -10.70
N CYS A 171 32.14 3.82 -10.21
CA CYS A 171 33.03 4.93 -10.54
C CYS A 171 33.70 5.52 -9.29
N VAL A 172 34.15 4.67 -8.36
CA VAL A 172 34.77 5.06 -7.07
C VAL A 172 35.83 6.15 -7.23
N ARG A 173 36.68 6.05 -8.26
CA ARG A 173 37.75 7.03 -8.53
C ARG A 173 37.23 8.40 -8.99
N PHE A 174 36.12 8.43 -9.73
CA PHE A 174 35.46 9.69 -10.12
C PHE A 174 34.92 10.43 -8.90
N TRP A 175 34.35 9.68 -7.94
CA TRP A 175 33.80 10.24 -6.70
C TRP A 175 34.85 10.55 -5.63
N ASN A 176 36.11 10.19 -5.86
CA ASN A 176 37.21 10.29 -4.90
C ASN A 176 36.83 9.65 -3.56
N PHE A 177 36.35 8.40 -3.63
CA PHE A 177 35.98 7.60 -2.47
C PHE A 177 37.05 6.57 -2.13
N ASP A 178 37.32 6.43 -0.83
CA ASP A 178 38.25 5.44 -0.27
C ASP A 178 37.44 4.19 0.13
N SER A 179 37.04 3.42 -0.88
CA SER A 179 36.19 2.22 -0.70
C SER A 179 36.83 1.00 -1.30
N LYS A 180 36.60 -0.16 -0.66
CA LYS A 180 36.97 -1.44 -1.26
C LYS A 180 36.03 -1.71 -2.43
N LEU A 181 36.60 -2.20 -3.53
CA LEU A 181 35.78 -2.60 -4.68
C LEU A 181 34.88 -3.77 -4.28
N GLN A 182 33.57 -3.51 -4.23
CA GLN A 182 32.57 -4.54 -4.01
C GLN A 182 32.10 -5.11 -5.35
N ARG A 183 31.95 -6.43 -5.43
CA ARG A 183 31.35 -7.10 -6.58
C ARG A 183 29.98 -7.63 -6.20
N PRO A 184 28.99 -7.59 -7.11
CA PRO A 184 27.70 -8.19 -6.85
C PRO A 184 27.83 -9.68 -6.55
N SER A 185 27.06 -10.19 -5.60
CA SER A 185 27.05 -11.62 -5.29
C SER A 185 26.46 -12.44 -6.44
N THR A 186 26.86 -13.71 -6.53
CA THR A 186 26.29 -14.64 -7.53
C THR A 186 24.77 -14.71 -7.42
N LEU A 187 24.23 -14.73 -6.20
CA LEU A 187 22.78 -14.74 -5.98
C LEU A 187 22.11 -13.48 -6.54
N ALA A 188 22.67 -12.29 -6.26
CA ALA A 188 22.15 -11.04 -6.79
C ALA A 188 22.18 -11.01 -8.32
N LEU A 189 23.26 -11.51 -8.94
CA LEU A 189 23.36 -11.61 -10.40
C LEU A 189 22.35 -12.59 -11.00
N VAL A 190 22.15 -13.75 -10.39
CA VAL A 190 21.14 -14.73 -10.83
C VAL A 190 19.75 -14.11 -10.76
N VAL A 191 19.43 -13.44 -9.66
CA VAL A 191 18.14 -12.72 -9.50
C VAL A 191 17.99 -11.62 -10.54
N PHE A 192 19.03 -10.80 -10.75
CA PHE A 192 19.03 -9.69 -11.70
C PHE A 192 18.79 -10.17 -13.13
N TRP A 193 19.59 -11.12 -13.60
CA TRP A 193 19.46 -11.67 -14.96
C TRP A 193 18.20 -12.50 -15.14
N GLY A 194 17.75 -13.20 -14.10
CA GLY A 194 16.47 -13.92 -14.10
C GLY A 194 15.30 -12.95 -14.32
N CYS A 195 15.23 -11.86 -13.56
CA CYS A 195 14.21 -10.83 -13.75
C CYS A 195 14.27 -10.21 -15.15
N LEU A 196 15.47 -9.90 -15.65
CA LEU A 196 15.63 -9.34 -16.99
C LEU A 196 15.22 -10.33 -18.09
N GLY A 197 15.48 -11.63 -17.90
CA GLY A 197 15.09 -12.71 -18.83
C GLY A 197 13.59 -13.01 -18.85
N MET A 198 12.86 -12.70 -17.78
CA MET A 198 11.39 -12.84 -17.75
C MET A 198 10.69 -11.89 -18.73
N VAL A 199 11.27 -10.72 -19.00
CA VAL A 199 10.67 -9.71 -19.89
C VAL A 199 10.59 -10.19 -21.35
N PRO A 200 11.69 -10.62 -22.01
CA PRO A 200 11.62 -11.14 -23.37
C PRO A 200 10.78 -12.43 -23.46
N LEU A 201 10.74 -13.26 -22.40
CA LEU A 201 9.86 -14.41 -22.34
C LEU A 201 8.37 -14.00 -22.35
N ALA A 202 7.99 -13.00 -21.55
CA ALA A 202 6.63 -12.46 -21.55
C ALA A 202 6.27 -11.83 -22.90
N ILE A 203 7.21 -11.12 -23.54
CA ILE A 203 7.03 -10.60 -24.90
C ILE A 203 6.81 -11.74 -25.89
N LEU A 204 7.61 -12.81 -25.83
CA LEU A 204 7.42 -13.98 -26.67
C LEU A 204 6.04 -14.62 -26.45
N CYS A 205 5.55 -14.68 -25.20
CA CYS A 205 4.20 -15.16 -24.92
C CYS A 205 3.14 -14.32 -25.63
N VAL A 206 3.24 -12.99 -25.64
CA VAL A 206 2.32 -12.12 -26.42
C VAL A 206 2.39 -12.40 -27.93
N LEU A 207 3.58 -12.67 -28.45
CA LEU A 207 3.76 -12.91 -29.88
C LEU A 207 3.25 -14.28 -30.35
N VAL A 208 3.23 -15.29 -29.46
CA VAL A 208 2.94 -16.69 -29.80
C VAL A 208 1.58 -17.15 -29.29
N LEU A 209 1.14 -16.66 -28.13
CA LEU A 209 -0.07 -17.12 -27.44
C LEU A 209 -1.19 -16.09 -27.59
N ALA A 210 -2.32 -16.51 -28.17
CA ALA A 210 -3.50 -15.65 -28.32
C ALA A 210 -4.14 -15.21 -26.99
N SER A 211 -3.80 -15.88 -25.88
CA SER A 211 -4.28 -15.53 -24.53
C SER A 211 -3.48 -14.44 -23.84
N TRP A 212 -2.32 -14.04 -24.38
CA TRP A 212 -1.45 -13.03 -23.80
C TRP A 212 -1.57 -11.70 -24.54
N GLU A 213 -1.60 -10.63 -23.76
CA GLU A 213 -1.67 -9.26 -24.26
C GLU A 213 -0.54 -8.40 -23.69
N TRP A 214 -0.33 -7.21 -24.26
CA TRP A 214 0.73 -6.29 -23.82
C TRP A 214 0.61 -5.89 -22.35
N ILE A 215 -0.61 -5.75 -21.85
CA ILE A 215 -0.87 -5.51 -20.42
C ILE A 215 -0.30 -6.62 -19.51
N ASP A 216 -0.22 -7.88 -19.96
CA ASP A 216 0.36 -8.97 -19.16
C ASP A 216 1.88 -8.81 -19.00
N VAL A 217 2.57 -8.33 -20.05
CA VAL A 217 3.98 -7.95 -19.99
C VAL A 217 4.18 -6.82 -18.98
N VAL A 218 3.29 -5.82 -19.00
CA VAL A 218 3.35 -4.68 -18.07
C VAL A 218 3.14 -5.14 -16.62
N TYR A 219 2.24 -6.10 -16.37
CA TYR A 219 2.06 -6.70 -15.05
C TYR A 219 3.31 -7.49 -14.61
N VAL A 220 3.91 -8.29 -15.48
CA VAL A 220 5.17 -9.01 -15.19
C VAL A 220 6.26 -8.01 -14.80
N VAL A 221 6.44 -6.94 -15.59
CA VAL A 221 7.42 -5.89 -15.31
C VAL A 221 7.14 -5.19 -13.97
N GLY A 222 5.86 -4.89 -13.67
CA GLY A 222 5.47 -4.32 -12.38
C GLY A 222 5.76 -5.25 -11.19
N MET A 223 5.49 -6.54 -11.33
CA MET A 223 5.70 -7.54 -10.26
C MET A 223 7.19 -7.77 -9.93
N ILE A 224 8.09 -7.52 -10.88
CA ILE A 224 9.54 -7.52 -10.61
C ILE A 224 9.88 -6.57 -9.46
N LYS A 225 9.26 -5.38 -9.39
CA LYS A 225 9.50 -4.43 -8.28
C LYS A 225 9.12 -5.01 -6.92
N VAL A 226 7.96 -5.66 -6.84
CA VAL A 226 7.46 -6.25 -5.58
C VAL A 226 8.38 -7.37 -5.14
N PHE A 227 8.70 -8.29 -6.05
CA PHE A 227 9.63 -9.38 -5.80
C PHE A 227 11.01 -8.88 -5.35
N LEU A 228 11.60 -7.94 -6.09
CA LEU A 228 12.92 -7.39 -5.76
C LEU A 228 12.93 -6.59 -4.46
N THR A 229 11.79 -6.03 -4.03
CA THR A 229 11.72 -5.35 -2.73
C THR A 229 11.94 -6.35 -1.59
N ALA A 230 11.39 -7.56 -1.66
CA ALA A 230 11.69 -8.59 -0.68
C ALA A 230 13.15 -9.08 -0.76
N VAL A 231 13.67 -9.29 -1.97
CA VAL A 231 15.00 -9.88 -2.15
C VAL A 231 16.13 -8.91 -1.79
N LYS A 232 16.01 -7.62 -2.14
CA LYS A 232 17.10 -6.63 -1.99
C LYS A 232 17.52 -6.40 -0.53
N TYR A 233 16.60 -6.54 0.43
CA TYR A 233 16.87 -6.25 1.83
C TYR A 233 17.77 -7.33 2.46
N THR A 234 17.64 -8.58 2.00
CA THR A 234 18.36 -9.74 2.52
C THR A 234 19.90 -9.58 2.46
N PRO A 235 20.53 -9.22 1.31
CA PRO A 235 21.96 -8.99 1.25
C PRO A 235 22.48 -7.97 2.27
N GLN A 236 21.74 -6.88 2.51
CA GLN A 236 22.16 -5.88 3.48
C GLN A 236 22.05 -6.40 4.91
N ALA A 237 20.97 -7.12 5.24
CA ALA A 237 20.77 -7.71 6.57
C ALA A 237 21.86 -8.75 6.90
N VAL A 238 22.17 -9.60 5.91
CA VAL A 238 23.25 -10.58 6.01
C VAL A 238 24.61 -9.91 6.14
N MET A 239 24.87 -8.85 5.37
CA MET A 239 26.14 -8.12 5.45
C MET A 239 26.33 -7.44 6.82
N ASN A 240 25.29 -6.82 7.36
CA ASN A 240 25.31 -6.26 8.71
C ASN A 240 25.62 -7.35 9.76
N TYR A 241 25.00 -8.53 9.61
CA TYR A 241 25.26 -9.68 10.47
C TYR A 241 26.71 -10.18 10.34
N GLN A 242 27.21 -10.41 9.13
CA GLN A 242 28.58 -10.91 8.94
C GLN A 242 29.64 -9.93 9.44
N ARG A 243 29.40 -8.62 9.29
CA ARG A 243 30.31 -7.57 9.77
C ARG A 243 30.14 -7.27 11.25
N GLN A 244 29.03 -7.72 11.85
CA GLN A 244 28.60 -7.35 13.20
C GLN A 244 28.64 -5.82 13.40
N SER A 245 28.21 -5.09 12.37
CA SER A 245 28.26 -3.62 12.32
C SER A 245 27.32 -3.09 11.22
N THR A 246 26.65 -1.98 11.51
CA THR A 246 25.87 -1.20 10.54
C THR A 246 26.61 0.06 10.06
N ALA A 247 27.90 0.20 10.38
CA ALA A 247 28.68 1.38 9.99
C ALA A 247 28.72 1.52 8.47
N GLY A 248 28.13 2.60 7.94
CA GLY A 248 28.05 2.87 6.50
C GLY A 248 26.69 2.62 5.86
N PHE A 249 25.76 2.06 6.61
CA PHE A 249 24.37 1.98 6.25
C PHE A 249 23.58 3.09 6.95
N SER A 250 22.83 3.88 6.18
CA SER A 250 22.11 5.04 6.71
C SER A 250 20.84 4.61 7.44
N ILE A 251 20.88 4.61 8.78
CA ILE A 251 19.70 4.31 9.60
C ILE A 251 18.58 5.36 9.40
N VAL A 252 18.94 6.60 9.07
CA VAL A 252 17.96 7.66 8.78
C VAL A 252 17.13 7.32 7.54
N ALA A 253 17.73 6.71 6.51
CA ALA A 253 16.98 6.22 5.35
C ALA A 253 15.92 5.19 5.78
N ILE A 254 16.30 4.27 6.65
CA ILE A 254 15.42 3.19 7.15
C ILE A 254 14.30 3.72 8.02
N LEU A 255 14.57 4.71 8.89
CA LEU A 255 13.52 5.33 9.70
C LEU A 255 12.49 6.07 8.84
N LEU A 256 12.94 6.74 7.76
CA LEU A 256 12.05 7.37 6.79
C LEU A 256 11.26 6.33 5.98
N ASP A 257 11.91 5.24 5.56
CA ASP A 257 11.27 4.14 4.82
C ASP A 257 10.17 3.47 5.66
N LEU A 258 10.46 3.18 6.93
CA LEU A 258 9.51 2.62 7.90
C LEU A 258 8.34 3.56 8.16
N SER A 259 8.62 4.86 8.36
CA SER A 259 7.58 5.86 8.57
C SER A 259 6.64 5.95 7.37
N GLY A 260 7.20 5.93 6.15
CA GLY A 260 6.42 5.86 4.92
C GLY A 260 5.58 4.59 4.83
N ALA A 261 6.16 3.42 5.16
CA ALA A 261 5.44 2.15 5.11
C ALA A 261 4.27 2.10 6.11
N ILE A 262 4.47 2.57 7.34
CA ILE A 262 3.43 2.63 8.36
C ILE A 262 2.28 3.55 7.90
N LEU A 263 2.59 4.77 7.45
CA LEU A 263 1.55 5.71 6.99
C LEU A 263 0.81 5.19 5.75
N SER A 264 1.51 4.50 4.85
CA SER A 264 0.93 3.83 3.68
C SER A 264 -0.07 2.73 4.06
N LEU A 265 0.28 1.90 5.04
CA LEU A 265 -0.62 0.87 5.59
C LEU A 265 -1.77 1.49 6.37
N MET A 266 -1.54 2.56 7.14
CA MET A 266 -2.59 3.30 7.85
C MET A 266 -3.62 3.88 6.87
N GLN A 267 -3.16 4.47 5.75
CA GLN A 267 -4.08 4.94 4.72
C GLN A 267 -4.90 3.78 4.14
N LEU A 268 -4.25 2.65 3.82
CA LEU A 268 -4.94 1.49 3.26
C LEU A 268 -6.03 0.94 4.20
N VAL A 269 -5.74 0.88 5.50
CA VAL A 269 -6.72 0.49 6.54
C VAL A 269 -7.86 1.50 6.62
N LEU A 270 -7.54 2.79 6.60
CA LEU A 270 -8.54 3.86 6.64
C LEU A 270 -9.48 3.80 5.42
N ASP A 271 -8.93 3.70 4.22
CA ASP A 271 -9.70 3.64 2.96
C ASP A 271 -10.61 2.40 2.93
N SER A 272 -10.12 1.26 3.42
CA SER A 272 -10.90 0.02 3.47
C SER A 272 -12.00 0.09 4.52
N ALA A 273 -11.72 0.72 5.68
CA ALA A 273 -12.72 0.96 6.71
C ALA A 273 -13.82 1.91 6.22
N MET A 274 -13.47 2.95 5.45
CA MET A 274 -14.43 3.87 4.84
C MET A 274 -15.34 3.19 3.82
N GLN A 275 -14.79 2.28 3.02
CA GLN A 275 -15.56 1.54 2.02
C GLN A 275 -16.45 0.44 2.64
N GLY A 276 -16.26 0.11 3.93
CA GLY A 276 -16.95 -0.98 4.60
C GLY A 276 -16.60 -2.36 4.02
N ASP A 277 -15.57 -2.43 3.19
CA ASP A 277 -15.17 -3.61 2.45
C ASP A 277 -13.64 -3.76 2.43
N TRP A 278 -13.18 -4.89 2.97
CA TRP A 278 -11.76 -5.24 2.99
C TRP A 278 -11.29 -5.82 1.65
N SER A 279 -12.20 -6.09 0.71
CA SER A 279 -11.85 -6.47 -0.65
C SER A 279 -10.98 -5.41 -1.33
N GLY A 280 -11.13 -4.12 -0.98
CA GLY A 280 -10.25 -3.04 -1.44
C GLY A 280 -8.80 -3.16 -0.94
N ALA A 281 -8.59 -3.59 0.31
CA ALA A 281 -7.26 -3.88 0.85
C ALA A 281 -6.59 -5.06 0.14
N VAL A 282 -7.36 -6.12 -0.14
CA VAL A 282 -6.90 -7.30 -0.89
C VAL A 282 -6.69 -6.96 -2.37
N GLY A 283 -7.51 -6.06 -2.93
CA GLY A 283 -7.39 -5.55 -4.29
C GLY A 283 -6.13 -4.72 -4.52
N ASN A 284 -5.62 -4.04 -3.49
CA ASN A 284 -4.32 -3.39 -3.50
C ASN A 284 -3.23 -4.27 -2.87
N ILE A 285 -3.17 -5.54 -3.30
CA ILE A 285 -2.21 -6.54 -2.79
C ILE A 285 -0.76 -6.03 -2.89
N THR A 286 -0.44 -5.24 -3.90
CA THR A 286 0.89 -4.66 -4.09
C THR A 286 1.27 -3.70 -2.95
N LYS A 287 0.40 -2.74 -2.61
CA LYS A 287 0.66 -1.80 -1.51
C LYS A 287 0.72 -2.52 -0.16
N LEU A 288 -0.18 -3.50 0.04
CA LEU A 288 -0.20 -4.33 1.24
C LEU A 288 1.12 -5.13 1.39
N LEU A 289 1.54 -5.85 0.36
CA LEU A 289 2.78 -6.63 0.38
C LEU A 289 4.02 -5.74 0.55
N LEU A 290 4.08 -4.64 -0.20
CA LEU A 290 5.21 -3.71 -0.15
C LEU A 290 5.36 -3.13 1.26
N GLY A 291 4.28 -2.62 1.85
CA GLY A 291 4.29 -2.06 3.21
C GLY A 291 4.72 -3.08 4.26
N ASN A 292 4.18 -4.30 4.22
CA ASN A 292 4.52 -5.34 5.21
C ASN A 292 5.97 -5.83 5.08
N ILE A 293 6.46 -6.04 3.86
CA ILE A 293 7.85 -6.44 3.62
C ILE A 293 8.80 -5.36 4.11
N THR A 294 8.53 -4.09 3.81
CA THR A 294 9.35 -2.96 4.27
C THR A 294 9.36 -2.87 5.79
N VAL A 295 8.19 -2.91 6.45
CA VAL A 295 8.12 -2.90 7.92
C VAL A 295 8.95 -4.02 8.55
N LEU A 296 8.83 -5.25 8.03
CA LEU A 296 9.58 -6.40 8.54
C LEU A 296 11.10 -6.17 8.47
N PHE A 297 11.62 -5.78 7.31
CA PHE A 297 13.06 -5.61 7.13
C PHE A 297 13.59 -4.36 7.83
N ASP A 298 12.83 -3.28 7.88
CA ASP A 298 13.22 -2.07 8.59
C ASP A 298 13.33 -2.31 10.09
N VAL A 299 12.40 -3.06 10.68
CA VAL A 299 12.50 -3.50 12.08
C VAL A 299 13.76 -4.34 12.30
N ILE A 300 14.11 -5.24 11.37
CA ILE A 300 15.36 -6.01 11.45
C ILE A 300 16.58 -5.08 11.43
N PHE A 301 16.62 -4.08 10.53
CA PHE A 301 17.74 -3.14 10.45
C PHE A 301 17.86 -2.24 11.68
N ILE A 302 16.73 -1.77 12.21
CA ILE A 302 16.67 -0.98 13.45
C ILE A 302 17.17 -1.81 14.62
N PHE A 303 16.74 -3.07 14.72
CA PHE A 303 17.23 -3.99 15.74
C PHE A 303 18.74 -4.26 15.60
N GLN A 304 19.24 -4.50 14.38
CA GLN A 304 20.67 -4.62 14.14
C GLN A 304 21.44 -3.36 14.57
N HIS A 305 20.91 -2.18 14.29
CA HIS A 305 21.58 -0.91 14.55
C HIS A 305 21.60 -0.55 16.04
N PHE A 306 20.45 -0.58 16.71
CA PHE A 306 20.30 -0.09 18.10
C PHE A 306 20.42 -1.20 19.15
N ALA A 307 20.03 -2.43 18.86
CA ALA A 307 20.07 -3.49 19.87
C ALA A 307 21.36 -4.34 19.79
N LEU A 308 21.80 -4.72 18.58
CA LEU A 308 22.91 -5.66 18.43
C LEU A 308 24.29 -5.00 18.31
N TYR A 309 24.40 -3.89 17.56
CA TYR A 309 25.71 -3.36 17.15
C TYR A 309 26.02 -1.95 17.69
N GLN A 310 25.25 -1.46 18.66
CA GLN A 310 25.43 -0.13 19.27
C GLN A 310 26.76 -0.01 20.04
N GLU A 311 27.14 -1.03 20.82
CA GLU A 311 28.30 -0.96 21.73
C GLU A 311 29.65 -0.83 20.99
N ARG A 312 29.78 -1.44 19.81
CA ARG A 312 31.03 -1.40 19.02
C ARG A 312 31.30 -0.06 18.33
N PHE A 313 30.30 0.82 18.23
CA PHE A 313 30.49 2.16 17.69
C PHE A 313 31.11 3.10 18.74
N ALA A 314 30.79 2.90 20.02
CA ALA A 314 31.39 3.65 21.13
C ALA A 314 32.87 3.26 21.34
N GLU A 315 33.20 1.98 21.18
CA GLU A 315 34.55 1.44 21.39
C GLU A 315 35.56 1.85 20.29
N ASN A 316 35.08 2.12 19.08
CA ASN A 316 35.91 2.51 17.92
C ASN A 316 36.06 4.03 17.74
N GLN A 317 35.52 4.88 18.62
CA GLN A 317 35.90 6.29 18.65
C GLN A 317 37.26 6.44 19.36
N PRO A 318 38.31 6.94 18.68
CA PRO A 318 39.56 7.27 19.35
C PRO A 318 39.32 8.48 20.25
N GLY A 319 38.98 8.24 21.53
CA GLY A 319 38.81 9.32 22.50
C GLY A 319 37.83 9.13 23.65
N SER A 320 37.29 7.93 23.92
CA SER A 320 36.44 7.71 25.13
C SER A 320 36.91 6.59 26.05
N SER A 321 38.21 6.24 26.03
CA SER A 321 38.80 5.59 27.20
C SER A 321 38.88 6.62 28.33
N GLU A 322 37.81 6.76 29.09
CA GLU A 322 37.71 7.53 30.35
C GLU A 322 38.58 6.90 31.48
N ARG A 323 39.69 6.25 31.09
CA ARG A 323 40.69 5.61 31.95
C ARG A 323 42.09 5.90 31.43
N ASP A 324 42.35 7.14 31.05
CA ASP A 324 43.72 7.65 31.01
C ASP A 324 43.96 8.41 32.33
N PRO A 325 44.90 8.00 33.19
CA PRO A 325 45.25 8.78 34.37
C PRO A 325 45.83 10.13 33.91
N LEU A 326 45.09 11.21 34.14
CA LEU A 326 45.39 12.57 33.68
C LEU A 326 46.57 13.27 34.38
N LEU A 327 47.39 12.53 35.13
CA LEU A 327 48.60 13.05 35.76
C LEU A 327 49.67 11.98 35.70
N ASP A 328 50.45 11.98 34.63
CA ASP A 328 51.85 11.58 34.78
C ASP A 328 52.49 12.74 35.56
N SER A 329 52.70 12.51 36.86
CA SER A 329 53.40 13.43 37.73
C SER A 329 54.78 13.68 37.12
N ARG A 330 54.89 14.78 36.38
CA ARG A 330 56.17 15.31 35.92
C ARG A 330 57.09 15.40 37.13
N ILE A 331 58.30 14.90 36.94
CA ILE A 331 59.54 15.60 37.25
C ILE A 331 59.50 16.35 38.57
N GLU A 332 60.13 15.79 39.60
CA GLU A 332 61.01 16.58 40.47
C GLU A 332 61.97 15.66 41.24
N ALA A 333 63.26 15.98 41.08
CA ALA A 333 64.49 15.53 41.76
C ALA A 333 65.08 14.14 41.45
#